data_AF-A0A411WM47-F1
#
_entry.id   AF-A0A411WM47-F1
#
_cell.length_a   1.000
_cell.length_b   1.000
_cell.length_c   1.000
_cell.angle_alpha   90.00
_cell.angle_beta   90.00
_cell.angle_gamma   90.00
#
_symmetry.space_group_name_H-M   'P 1'
#
loop_
_entity.id
_entity.type
_entity.pdbx_description
1 polymer ?
#
loop_
_entity_poly.entity_id
_entity_poly.type
_entity_poly.pdbx_seq_one_letter_code
_entity_poly.pdbx_strand_id
1 'polypeptide(L)'
;MALTIEQEQALLALLDEKKITLSELPAATDLSTEDLLLIRQGIIDKSVNNNVLKKYFTPAASSFTESGIVKLSNAINSDDEYIAATSKAVKSAHNITMQANQDVAAKTLSKSANLSDVADPVEVLKNLGLSEAAKRGVGDGENQIPDMNSFISMKGGANGTYLKLPGGFILQTGRAETNRLSASLINLPIAFPKSSYNIVGVSIDQTWSTVATCAPQTASSFYLSTWGAGSTANLGVRQESLVYWIAFGY
;
A
#
# COMPACT_ATOMS: atom_id res chain seq x y z
N MET A 1 -7.35 31.23 -113.53
CA MET A 1 -6.83 32.50 -114.10
C MET A 1 -6.82 33.49 -112.97
N ALA A 2 -5.63 33.99 -112.62
CA ALA A 2 -5.41 34.96 -111.58
C ALA A 2 -6.13 36.28 -111.91
N LEU A 3 -6.53 37.03 -110.89
CA LEU A 3 -7.03 38.40 -111.07
C LEU A 3 -5.98 39.19 -111.86
N THR A 4 -6.45 40.03 -112.78
CA THR A 4 -5.55 40.93 -113.50
C THR A 4 -5.00 41.95 -112.50
N ILE A 5 -3.80 42.46 -112.78
CA ILE A 5 -3.08 43.38 -111.90
C ILE A 5 -3.94 44.59 -111.49
N GLU A 6 -4.80 45.05 -112.40
CA GLU A 6 -5.72 46.16 -112.17
C GLU A 6 -6.80 45.84 -111.11
N GLN A 7 -7.26 44.59 -111.03
CA GLN A 7 -8.25 44.17 -110.04
C GLN A 7 -7.64 44.04 -108.63
N GLU A 8 -6.38 43.63 -108.52
CA GLU A 8 -5.66 43.61 -107.23
C GLU A 8 -5.41 45.03 -106.70
N GLN A 9 -5.05 45.98 -107.58
CA GLN A 9 -4.83 47.36 -107.17
C GLN A 9 -6.12 48.04 -106.69
N ALA A 10 -7.26 47.76 -107.31
CA ALA A 10 -8.55 48.28 -106.86
C ALA A 10 -8.95 47.75 -105.47
N LEU A 11 -8.66 46.47 -105.18
CA LEU A 11 -8.93 45.87 -103.87
C LEU A 11 -8.03 46.45 -102.77
N LEU A 12 -6.76 46.72 -103.09
CA LEU A 12 -5.81 47.36 -102.19
C LEU A 12 -6.23 48.79 -101.81
N ALA A 13 -6.72 49.57 -102.77
CA ALA A 13 -7.21 50.93 -102.50
C ALA A 13 -8.42 50.93 -101.54
N LEU A 14 -9.32 49.97 -101.70
CA LEU A 14 -10.52 49.84 -100.85
C LEU A 14 -10.20 49.36 -99.42
N LEU A 15 -9.10 48.62 -99.26
CA LEU A 15 -8.58 48.18 -97.96
C LEU A 15 -7.83 49.28 -97.21
N ASP A 16 -7.24 50.24 -97.92
CA ASP A 16 -6.54 51.37 -97.29
C ASP A 16 -7.49 52.45 -96.78
N GLU A 17 -8.63 52.69 -97.42
CA GLU A 17 -9.66 53.62 -96.92
C GLU A 17 -10.31 53.19 -95.59
N LYS A 18 -10.25 51.89 -95.24
CA LYS A 18 -10.88 51.33 -94.03
C LYS A 18 -9.93 51.09 -92.85
N LYS A 19 -8.65 51.44 -92.94
CA LYS A 19 -7.71 51.27 -91.82
C LYS A 19 -7.74 52.50 -90.89
N ILE A 20 -8.38 52.34 -89.73
CA ILE A 20 -8.16 53.24 -88.59
C ILE A 20 -6.70 53.09 -88.15
N THR A 21 -5.97 54.20 -88.03
CA THR A 21 -4.53 54.18 -87.73
C THR A 21 -4.28 54.16 -86.21
N LEU A 22 -3.18 53.51 -85.83
CA LEU A 22 -2.79 53.19 -84.45
C LEU A 22 -2.64 54.43 -83.53
N SER A 23 -2.55 55.63 -84.12
CA SER A 23 -2.39 56.92 -83.43
C SER A 23 -3.65 57.43 -82.72
N GLU A 24 -4.80 56.78 -82.91
CA GLU A 24 -6.09 57.23 -82.35
C GLU A 24 -6.51 56.47 -81.07
N LEU A 25 -5.66 55.57 -80.54
CA LEU A 25 -5.89 54.85 -79.28
C LEU A 25 -5.36 55.64 -78.05
N PRO A 26 -6.12 55.80 -76.95
CA PRO A 26 -5.67 56.53 -75.77
C PRO A 26 -4.49 55.81 -75.07
N ALA A 27 -3.45 56.57 -74.68
CA ALA A 27 -2.21 56.02 -74.12
C ALA A 27 -2.37 55.57 -72.66
N ALA A 28 -2.08 54.29 -72.37
CA ALA A 28 -2.09 53.70 -71.04
C ALA A 28 -0.82 54.06 -70.25
N THR A 29 -0.87 55.13 -69.46
CA THR A 29 0.28 55.77 -68.81
C THR A 29 0.57 55.33 -67.37
N ASP A 30 -0.31 54.54 -66.72
CA ASP A 30 -0.19 54.15 -65.31
C ASP A 30 0.25 52.69 -65.06
N LEU A 31 0.86 52.00 -66.04
CA LEU A 31 1.45 50.67 -65.82
C LEU A 31 2.94 50.67 -66.07
N SER A 32 3.69 49.96 -65.21
CA SER A 32 5.12 49.74 -65.41
C SER A 32 5.37 48.98 -66.72
N THR A 33 6.52 49.22 -67.37
CA THR A 33 6.79 48.72 -68.73
C THR A 33 6.88 47.19 -68.80
N GLU A 34 7.44 46.54 -67.77
CA GLU A 34 7.47 45.08 -67.62
C GLU A 34 6.06 44.47 -67.44
N ASP A 35 5.18 45.10 -66.65
CA ASP A 35 3.80 44.62 -66.46
C ASP A 35 2.98 44.75 -67.75
N LEU A 36 3.22 45.79 -68.53
CA LEU A 36 2.63 45.97 -69.86
C LEU A 36 3.11 44.91 -70.86
N LEU A 37 4.36 44.45 -70.77
CA LEU A 37 4.90 43.39 -71.64
C LEU A 37 4.24 42.05 -71.33
N LEU A 38 4.13 41.65 -70.06
CA LEU A 38 3.46 40.39 -69.69
C LEU A 38 1.95 40.39 -69.97
N ILE A 39 1.27 41.52 -69.79
CA ILE A 39 -0.15 41.68 -70.15
C ILE A 39 -0.34 41.60 -71.68
N ARG A 40 0.59 42.18 -72.46
CA ARG A 40 0.56 42.14 -73.94
C ARG A 40 0.95 40.79 -74.53
N GLN A 41 1.82 40.02 -73.87
CA GLN A 41 2.08 38.62 -74.21
C GLN A 41 0.95 37.66 -73.75
N GLY A 42 -0.08 38.17 -73.06
CA GLY A 42 -1.27 37.40 -72.66
C GLY A 42 -1.08 36.53 -71.43
N ILE A 43 -0.03 36.76 -70.64
CA ILE A 43 0.38 35.87 -69.54
C ILE A 43 -0.27 36.28 -68.19
N ILE A 44 -0.65 37.55 -68.00
CA ILE A 44 -1.30 38.02 -66.77
C ILE A 44 -2.46 38.96 -67.15
N ASP A 45 -3.66 38.66 -66.68
CA ASP A 45 -4.82 39.55 -66.78
C ASP A 45 -4.86 40.49 -65.55
N LYS A 46 -5.19 41.77 -65.73
CA LYS A 46 -5.23 42.80 -64.66
C LYS A 46 -6.14 42.42 -63.48
N SER A 47 -7.03 41.45 -63.69
CA SER A 47 -7.95 40.89 -62.70
C SER A 47 -7.26 40.05 -61.61
N VAL A 48 -6.03 39.59 -61.81
CA VAL A 48 -5.33 38.67 -60.88
C VAL A 48 -4.32 39.44 -60.00
N ASN A 49 -4.82 40.20 -59.03
CA ASN A 49 -3.98 40.86 -58.02
C ASN A 49 -3.69 39.93 -56.81
N ASN A 50 -2.73 40.27 -55.95
CA ASN A 50 -2.35 39.47 -54.76
C ASN A 50 -3.53 39.09 -53.83
N ASN A 51 -4.60 39.89 -53.79
CA ASN A 51 -5.79 39.58 -53.01
C ASN A 51 -6.69 38.56 -53.72
N VAL A 52 -6.80 38.64 -55.05
CA VAL A 52 -7.47 37.64 -55.89
C VAL A 52 -6.70 36.32 -55.83
N LEU A 53 -5.37 36.35 -55.95
CA LEU A 53 -4.53 35.17 -55.76
C LEU A 53 -4.71 34.55 -54.37
N LYS A 54 -4.71 35.36 -53.29
CA LYS A 54 -5.01 34.82 -51.95
C LYS A 54 -6.40 34.19 -51.88
N LYS A 55 -7.44 34.87 -52.36
CA LYS A 55 -8.82 34.35 -52.32
C LYS A 55 -9.01 33.03 -53.07
N TYR A 56 -8.33 32.84 -54.19
CA TYR A 56 -8.51 31.65 -55.04
C TYR A 56 -7.42 30.57 -54.87
N PHE A 57 -6.27 30.90 -54.26
CA PHE A 57 -5.13 29.98 -54.10
C PHE A 57 -4.70 29.74 -52.65
N THR A 58 -5.32 30.38 -51.64
CA THR A 58 -5.23 29.89 -50.25
C THR A 58 -6.43 29.00 -49.97
N PRO A 59 -6.25 27.68 -49.82
CA PRO A 59 -7.34 26.80 -49.44
C PRO A 59 -7.97 27.23 -48.12
N ALA A 60 -9.27 27.05 -47.99
CA ALA A 60 -9.98 27.31 -46.73
C ALA A 60 -9.36 26.48 -45.59
N ALA A 61 -9.47 26.96 -44.36
CA ALA A 61 -9.14 26.16 -43.19
C ALA A 61 -10.10 24.97 -43.11
N SER A 62 -9.60 23.78 -42.82
CA SER A 62 -10.44 22.61 -42.61
C SER A 62 -11.28 22.78 -41.34
N SER A 63 -12.51 22.27 -41.37
CA SER A 63 -13.37 22.13 -40.19
C SER A 63 -13.97 20.72 -40.14
N PHE A 64 -14.80 20.42 -39.14
CA PHE A 64 -15.54 19.16 -39.06
C PHE A 64 -16.65 19.04 -40.13
N THR A 65 -17.04 20.16 -40.75
CA THR A 65 -18.15 20.21 -41.71
C THR A 65 -17.72 20.61 -43.12
N GLU A 66 -16.51 21.16 -43.29
CA GLU A 66 -15.98 21.64 -44.57
C GLU A 66 -14.53 21.20 -44.79
N SER A 67 -14.21 20.74 -46.01
CA SER A 67 -12.86 20.29 -46.38
C SER A 67 -11.90 21.49 -46.56
N GLY A 68 -10.66 21.37 -46.07
CA GLY A 68 -9.65 22.44 -46.18
C GLY A 68 -8.23 22.00 -45.76
N ILE A 69 -7.29 22.95 -45.58
CA ILE A 69 -5.96 22.69 -45.00
C ILE A 69 -6.06 22.66 -43.47
N VAL A 70 -5.45 21.65 -42.85
CA VAL A 70 -5.42 21.44 -41.40
C VAL A 70 -4.10 21.98 -40.81
N LYS A 71 -4.17 22.73 -39.71
CA LYS A 71 -2.99 23.10 -38.90
C LYS A 71 -2.62 21.96 -37.97
N LEU A 72 -1.32 21.73 -37.76
CA LEU A 72 -0.81 20.65 -36.90
C LEU A 72 -0.14 21.22 -35.65
N SER A 73 -0.37 20.58 -34.49
CA SER A 73 0.29 20.92 -33.23
C SER A 73 0.85 19.71 -32.50
N ASN A 74 1.94 19.94 -31.77
CA ASN A 74 2.56 18.97 -30.86
C ASN A 74 2.09 19.14 -29.41
N ALA A 75 1.20 20.09 -29.12
CA ALA A 75 0.65 20.28 -27.78
C ALA A 75 -0.28 19.12 -27.40
N ILE A 76 -0.30 18.75 -26.12
CA ILE A 76 -1.10 17.63 -25.57
C ILE A 76 -2.21 18.10 -24.61
N ASN A 77 -2.36 19.41 -24.44
CA ASN A 77 -3.29 20.08 -23.54
C ASN A 77 -4.04 21.21 -24.26
N SER A 78 -4.19 21.09 -25.59
CA SER A 78 -4.87 22.09 -26.42
C SER A 78 -6.34 21.74 -26.51
N ASP A 79 -7.21 22.70 -26.21
CA ASP A 79 -8.67 22.60 -26.39
C ASP A 79 -9.12 23.13 -27.76
N ASP A 80 -8.18 23.52 -28.63
CA ASP A 80 -8.46 24.05 -29.98
C ASP A 80 -9.01 22.95 -30.92
N GLU A 81 -10.20 23.17 -31.45
CA GLU A 81 -10.91 22.27 -32.36
C GLU A 81 -10.51 22.44 -33.83
N TYR A 82 -9.75 23.48 -34.18
CA TYR A 82 -9.30 23.78 -35.56
C TYR A 82 -7.86 23.32 -35.85
N ILE A 83 -7.20 22.68 -34.88
CA ILE A 83 -5.83 22.19 -34.98
C ILE A 83 -5.81 20.69 -34.72
N ALA A 84 -5.28 19.92 -35.68
CA ALA A 84 -5.10 18.49 -35.46
C ALA A 84 -3.82 18.17 -34.68
N ALA A 85 -3.92 17.18 -33.81
CA ALA A 85 -2.77 16.63 -33.10
C ALA A 85 -1.85 15.88 -34.07
N THR A 86 -0.53 16.04 -33.90
CA THR A 86 0.45 15.19 -34.59
C THR A 86 0.59 13.82 -33.93
N SER A 87 1.16 12.85 -34.66
CA SER A 87 1.56 11.56 -34.07
C SER A 87 2.51 11.72 -32.89
N LYS A 88 3.33 12.78 -32.86
CA LYS A 88 4.21 13.11 -31.75
C LYS A 88 3.43 13.52 -30.49
N ALA A 89 2.40 14.36 -30.63
CA ALA A 89 1.51 14.72 -29.52
C ALA A 89 0.82 13.47 -28.94
N VAL A 90 0.23 12.65 -29.81
CA VAL A 90 -0.46 11.41 -29.42
C VAL A 90 0.50 10.45 -28.70
N LYS A 91 1.71 10.25 -29.22
CA LYS A 91 2.73 9.41 -28.58
C LYS A 91 3.14 9.97 -27.21
N SER A 92 3.29 11.28 -27.09
CA SER A 92 3.65 11.93 -25.82
C SER A 92 2.56 11.73 -24.75
N ALA A 93 1.30 11.97 -25.11
CA ALA A 93 0.17 11.73 -24.21
C ALA A 93 0.07 10.25 -23.80
N HIS A 94 0.23 9.33 -24.76
CA HIS A 94 0.22 7.89 -24.48
C HIS A 94 1.33 7.49 -23.50
N ASN A 95 2.55 8.00 -23.68
CA ASN A 95 3.66 7.72 -22.76
C ASN A 95 3.41 8.24 -21.35
N ILE A 96 2.81 9.43 -21.19
CA ILE A 96 2.44 9.98 -19.89
C ILE A 96 1.42 9.06 -19.20
N THR A 97 0.40 8.59 -19.93
CA THR A 97 -0.60 7.67 -19.39
C THR A 97 0.02 6.32 -19.00
N MET A 98 0.93 5.76 -19.81
CA MET A 98 1.64 4.53 -19.44
C MET A 98 2.48 4.72 -18.18
N GLN A 99 3.20 5.83 -18.08
CA GLN A 99 4.00 6.14 -16.89
C GLN A 99 3.10 6.29 -15.66
N ALA A 100 1.96 6.98 -15.78
CA ALA A 100 1.00 7.09 -14.69
C ALA A 100 0.46 5.72 -14.24
N ASN A 101 0.19 4.80 -15.18
CA ASN A 101 -0.24 3.44 -14.86
C ASN A 101 0.85 2.64 -14.14
N GLN A 102 2.12 2.79 -14.57
CA GLN A 102 3.27 2.16 -13.90
C GLN A 102 3.47 2.73 -12.49
N ASP A 103 3.34 4.05 -12.33
CA ASP A 103 3.44 4.74 -11.05
C ASP A 103 2.37 4.25 -10.06
N VAL A 104 1.12 4.09 -10.52
CA VAL A 104 0.04 3.52 -9.70
C VAL A 104 0.43 2.11 -9.28
N ALA A 105 0.84 1.25 -10.22
CA ALA A 105 1.25 -0.11 -9.90
C ALA A 105 2.41 -0.19 -8.89
N ALA A 106 3.34 0.77 -8.93
CA ALA A 106 4.47 0.84 -7.99
C ALA A 106 4.11 1.44 -6.62
N LYS A 107 3.08 2.30 -6.53
CA LYS A 107 2.71 3.03 -5.31
C LYS A 107 1.53 2.42 -4.56
N THR A 108 0.76 1.54 -5.19
CA THR A 108 -0.40 0.89 -4.57
C THR A 108 -0.07 -0.50 -4.06
N LEU A 109 -0.65 -0.86 -2.92
CA LEU A 109 -0.64 -2.23 -2.42
C LEU A 109 -1.78 -3.04 -3.06
N SER A 110 -1.49 -4.28 -3.45
CA SER A 110 -2.48 -5.23 -3.93
C SER A 110 -3.23 -5.87 -2.77
N LYS A 111 -4.56 -5.88 -2.84
CA LYS A 111 -5.40 -6.55 -1.82
C LYS A 111 -5.10 -8.05 -1.71
N SER A 112 -4.75 -8.72 -2.81
CA SER A 112 -4.45 -10.15 -2.80
C SER A 112 -3.05 -10.47 -2.28
N ALA A 113 -2.16 -9.48 -2.20
CA ALA A 113 -0.81 -9.66 -1.70
C ALA A 113 -0.74 -9.74 -0.16
N ASN A 114 -1.83 -9.41 0.56
CA ASN A 114 -1.88 -9.46 2.03
C ASN A 114 -0.65 -8.78 2.68
N LEU A 115 -0.27 -7.60 2.19
CA LEU A 115 0.87 -6.81 2.65
C LEU A 115 2.26 -7.41 2.36
N SER A 116 2.36 -8.50 1.60
CA SER A 116 3.67 -9.05 1.16
C SER A 116 4.43 -8.16 0.18
N ASP A 117 3.74 -7.19 -0.41
CA ASP A 117 4.26 -6.17 -1.34
C ASP A 117 4.66 -4.85 -0.64
N VAL A 118 4.62 -4.82 0.69
CA VAL A 118 5.12 -3.68 1.47
C VAL A 118 6.65 -3.64 1.41
N ALA A 119 7.19 -2.49 1.00
CA ALA A 119 8.64 -2.29 0.89
C ALA A 119 9.37 -2.27 2.25
N ASP A 120 8.76 -1.64 3.26
CA ASP A 120 9.29 -1.56 4.62
C ASP A 120 8.22 -1.94 5.67
N PRO A 121 8.19 -3.21 6.08
CA PRO A 121 7.27 -3.66 7.12
C PRO A 121 7.48 -2.95 8.47
N VAL A 122 8.70 -2.52 8.79
CA VAL A 122 9.02 -1.90 10.10
C VAL A 122 8.36 -0.53 10.21
N GLU A 123 8.47 0.31 9.17
CA GLU A 123 7.81 1.62 9.14
C GLU A 123 6.28 1.48 9.11
N VAL A 124 5.74 0.45 8.45
CA VAL A 124 4.30 0.16 8.50
C VAL A 124 3.84 -0.18 9.92
N LEU A 125 4.54 -1.06 10.62
CA LEU A 125 4.21 -1.40 12.01
C LEU A 125 4.25 -0.16 12.93
N LYS A 126 5.22 0.73 12.71
CA LYS A 126 5.34 2.01 13.43
C LYS A 126 4.18 2.96 13.14
N ASN A 127 3.79 3.11 11.87
CA ASN A 127 2.67 3.96 11.45
C ASN A 127 1.31 3.45 11.95
N LEU A 128 1.17 2.13 12.10
CA LEU A 128 0.00 1.51 12.74
C LEU A 128 -0.02 1.73 14.26
N GLY A 129 1.03 2.28 14.86
CA GLY A 129 1.14 2.47 16.30
C GLY A 129 1.32 1.16 17.06
N LEU A 130 1.79 0.09 16.40
CA LEU A 130 1.99 -1.20 17.05
C LEU A 130 3.18 -1.14 18.00
N SER A 131 2.87 -1.29 19.28
CA SER A 131 3.84 -1.34 20.36
C SER A 131 4.50 -2.73 20.45
N GLU A 132 5.54 -2.85 21.29
CA GLU A 132 6.31 -4.08 21.44
C GLU A 132 5.47 -5.33 21.77
N ALA A 133 4.39 -5.18 22.54
CA ALA A 133 3.49 -6.31 22.86
C ALA A 133 2.91 -6.99 21.60
N ALA A 134 2.56 -6.23 20.56
CA ALA A 134 2.01 -6.78 19.31
C ALA A 134 3.05 -7.57 18.49
N LYS A 135 4.34 -7.39 18.80
CA LYS A 135 5.46 -8.07 18.13
C LYS A 135 5.91 -9.33 18.87
N ARG A 136 5.43 -9.56 20.11
CA ARG A 136 5.84 -10.70 20.93
C ARG A 136 5.07 -11.95 20.53
N GLY A 137 5.80 -13.06 20.42
CA GLY A 137 5.19 -14.38 20.25
C GLY A 137 4.49 -14.86 21.52
N VAL A 138 3.60 -15.85 21.36
CA VAL A 138 2.97 -16.54 22.48
C VAL A 138 3.90 -17.65 22.98
N GLY A 139 4.12 -17.71 24.29
CA GLY A 139 5.00 -18.69 24.95
C GLY A 139 5.54 -18.20 26.29
N ASP A 140 6.39 -19.00 26.94
CA ASP A 140 6.94 -18.75 28.28
C ASP A 140 8.44 -18.37 28.28
N GLY A 141 9.03 -18.16 27.09
CA GLY A 141 10.41 -17.71 26.91
C GLY A 141 10.61 -16.20 27.08
N GLU A 142 11.87 -15.78 26.97
CA GLU A 142 12.23 -14.36 27.02
C GLU A 142 11.52 -13.57 25.90
N ASN A 143 11.01 -12.39 26.24
CA ASN A 143 10.25 -11.53 25.32
C ASN A 143 8.98 -12.18 24.73
N GLN A 144 8.38 -13.17 25.39
CA GLN A 144 7.10 -13.75 24.99
C GLN A 144 5.95 -13.32 25.91
N ILE A 145 4.71 -13.50 25.42
CA ILE A 145 3.49 -13.34 26.20
C ILE A 145 2.96 -14.73 26.53
N PRO A 146 2.91 -15.13 27.82
CA PRO A 146 2.35 -16.43 28.20
C PRO A 146 0.87 -16.52 27.83
N ASP A 147 0.48 -17.66 27.27
CA ASP A 147 -0.95 -17.96 27.10
C ASP A 147 -1.59 -18.32 28.45
N MET A 148 -2.92 -18.45 28.46
CA MET A 148 -3.64 -18.87 29.66
C MET A 148 -3.26 -20.29 30.11
N ASN A 149 -2.90 -21.18 29.18
CA ASN A 149 -2.50 -22.55 29.48
C ASN A 149 -1.17 -22.63 30.24
N SER A 150 -0.36 -21.57 30.19
CA SER A 150 0.86 -21.39 30.98
C SER A 150 0.56 -21.14 32.47
N PHE A 151 -0.69 -20.83 32.83
CA PHE A 151 -1.17 -20.64 34.20
C PHE A 151 -2.03 -21.83 34.65
N ILE A 152 -1.41 -23.01 34.81
CA ILE A 152 -2.13 -24.23 35.17
C ILE A 152 -2.59 -24.15 36.63
N SER A 153 -3.89 -24.27 36.88
CA SER A 153 -4.48 -24.45 38.20
C SER A 153 -5.35 -25.71 38.22
N MET A 154 -4.92 -26.75 38.93
CA MET A 154 -5.64 -28.04 38.96
C MET A 154 -5.76 -28.60 40.37
N LYS A 155 -6.82 -29.41 40.58
CA LYS A 155 -6.93 -30.27 41.76
C LYS A 155 -5.93 -31.41 41.64
N GLY A 156 -5.00 -31.48 42.58
CA GLY A 156 -4.04 -32.56 42.74
C GLY A 156 -4.63 -33.68 43.60
N GLY A 157 -5.05 -34.78 42.97
CA GLY A 157 -5.51 -35.98 43.68
C GLY A 157 -6.56 -35.69 44.78
N ALA A 158 -6.59 -36.53 45.81
CA ALA A 158 -7.68 -36.53 46.79
C ALA A 158 -7.79 -35.24 47.62
N ASN A 159 -6.70 -34.51 47.91
CA ASN A 159 -6.74 -33.41 48.89
C ASN A 159 -5.77 -32.24 48.63
N GLY A 160 -5.22 -32.09 47.42
CA GLY A 160 -4.31 -30.98 47.09
C GLY A 160 -4.76 -30.14 45.89
N THR A 161 -4.20 -28.95 45.75
CA THR A 161 -4.29 -28.10 44.55
C THR A 161 -2.90 -27.63 44.18
N TYR A 162 -2.66 -27.35 42.90
CA TYR A 162 -1.44 -26.69 42.48
C TYR A 162 -1.71 -25.60 41.44
N LEU A 163 -0.89 -24.57 41.50
CA LEU A 163 -0.78 -23.47 40.55
C LEU A 163 0.65 -23.47 40.00
N LYS A 164 0.80 -23.53 38.68
CA LYS A 164 2.08 -23.31 38.00
C LYS A 164 2.03 -21.97 37.28
N LEU A 165 3.04 -21.14 37.50
CA LEU A 165 3.19 -19.85 36.84
C LEU A 165 4.19 -19.94 35.68
N PRO A 166 4.05 -19.06 34.66
CA PRO A 166 5.12 -18.81 33.71
C PRO A 166 6.42 -18.45 34.44
N GLY A 167 7.55 -19.01 34.01
CA GLY A 167 8.83 -18.91 34.72
C GLY A 167 9.08 -20.02 35.73
N GLY A 168 8.18 -21.01 35.84
CA GLY A 168 8.45 -22.27 36.54
C GLY A 168 8.15 -22.28 38.04
N PHE A 169 7.68 -21.16 38.60
CA PHE A 169 7.23 -21.13 39.99
C PHE A 169 6.00 -22.02 40.18
N ILE A 170 6.02 -22.83 41.22
CA ILE A 170 4.93 -23.74 41.57
C ILE A 170 4.47 -23.39 42.99
N LEU A 171 3.16 -23.33 43.18
CA LEU A 171 2.49 -23.26 44.47
C LEU A 171 1.56 -24.46 44.59
N GLN A 172 1.68 -25.22 45.67
CA GLN A 172 0.83 -26.38 45.95
C GLN A 172 0.22 -26.21 47.33
N THR A 173 -1.05 -26.57 47.49
CA THR A 173 -1.71 -26.57 48.80
C THR A 173 -2.37 -27.91 49.03
N GLY A 174 -2.67 -28.22 50.29
CA GLY A 174 -3.50 -29.37 50.60
C GLY A 174 -3.74 -29.55 52.08
N ARG A 175 -4.37 -30.67 52.41
CA ARG A 175 -4.61 -31.10 53.78
C ARG A 175 -4.07 -32.50 54.01
N ALA A 176 -3.51 -32.73 55.19
CA ALA A 176 -2.97 -34.03 55.58
C ALA A 176 -3.09 -34.24 57.09
N GLU A 177 -3.24 -35.50 57.47
CA GLU A 177 -3.30 -35.91 58.88
C GLU A 177 -1.92 -36.36 59.37
N THR A 178 -1.64 -35.97 60.60
CA THR A 178 -0.46 -36.43 61.35
C THR A 178 -0.79 -37.62 62.22
N ASN A 179 0.22 -38.34 62.71
CA ASN A 179 0.03 -39.47 63.60
C ASN A 179 0.95 -39.36 64.82
N ARG A 180 0.65 -40.15 65.86
CA ARG A 180 1.38 -40.11 67.14
C ARG A 180 2.69 -40.92 67.15
N LEU A 181 2.95 -41.74 66.13
CA LEU A 181 4.05 -42.71 66.12
C LEU A 181 5.30 -42.19 65.40
N SER A 182 5.13 -41.48 64.28
CA SER A 182 6.22 -41.08 63.40
C SER A 182 5.86 -39.84 62.57
N ALA A 183 6.83 -39.29 61.84
CA ALA A 183 6.52 -38.24 60.87
C ALA A 183 5.73 -38.80 59.70
N SER A 184 4.59 -38.18 59.37
CA SER A 184 3.79 -38.54 58.20
C SER A 184 4.52 -38.12 56.92
N LEU A 185 4.63 -39.04 55.96
CA LEU A 185 5.12 -38.73 54.61
C LEU A 185 3.96 -38.28 53.73
N ILE A 186 4.01 -37.05 53.24
CA ILE A 186 2.95 -36.47 52.40
C ILE A 186 3.47 -36.28 50.98
N ASN A 187 2.70 -36.79 50.01
CA ASN A 187 2.99 -36.64 48.59
C ASN A 187 2.38 -35.35 48.04
N LEU A 188 3.18 -34.61 47.27
CA LEU A 188 2.74 -33.41 46.56
C LEU A 188 1.95 -33.79 45.30
N PRO A 189 0.95 -32.98 44.90
CA PRO A 189 0.27 -33.09 43.61
C PRO A 189 1.19 -33.28 42.40
N ILE A 190 2.26 -32.48 42.34
CA ILE A 190 3.29 -32.54 41.31
C ILE A 190 4.69 -32.41 41.94
N ALA A 191 5.69 -32.92 41.24
CA ALA A 191 7.08 -32.74 41.65
C ALA A 191 7.51 -31.27 41.43
N PHE A 192 8.21 -30.69 42.42
CA PHE A 192 9.04 -29.52 42.17
C PHE A 192 10.26 -29.91 41.32
N PRO A 193 10.77 -29.04 40.43
CA PRO A 193 12.00 -29.32 39.69
C PRO A 193 13.21 -29.59 40.58
N LYS A 194 13.25 -29.03 41.80
CA LYS A 194 14.27 -29.33 42.82
C LYS A 194 13.64 -29.67 44.17
N SER A 195 14.35 -30.42 45.01
CA SER A 195 13.90 -30.79 46.38
C SER A 195 14.02 -29.66 47.41
N SER A 196 14.39 -28.45 46.99
CA SER A 196 14.60 -27.27 47.84
C SER A 196 13.44 -26.27 47.74
N TYR A 197 12.21 -26.75 47.91
CA TYR A 197 11.03 -25.89 48.01
C TYR A 197 10.76 -25.49 49.46
N ASN A 198 10.00 -24.42 49.65
CA ASN A 198 9.55 -23.98 50.96
C ASN A 198 8.20 -24.60 51.29
N ILE A 199 7.99 -24.93 52.57
CA ILE A 199 6.75 -25.54 53.05
C ILE A 199 6.37 -24.93 54.40
N VAL A 200 5.10 -24.58 54.53
CA VAL A 200 4.50 -24.15 55.79
C VAL A 200 3.25 -24.96 56.03
N GLY A 201 3.10 -25.46 57.26
CA GLY A 201 1.89 -26.14 57.71
C GLY A 201 1.30 -25.38 58.89
N VAL A 202 -0.03 -25.33 58.93
CA VAL A 202 -0.79 -24.81 60.06
C VAL A 202 -1.74 -25.92 60.51
N SER A 203 -1.59 -26.34 61.77
CA SER A 203 -2.59 -27.24 62.36
C SER A 203 -3.92 -26.51 62.42
N ILE A 204 -4.96 -27.19 61.96
CA ILE A 204 -6.34 -26.71 62.00
C ILE A 204 -7.18 -27.50 63.01
N ASP A 205 -6.49 -28.04 64.03
CA ASP A 205 -7.12 -28.64 65.21
C ASP A 205 -7.98 -27.61 65.94
N GLN A 206 -9.19 -28.00 66.34
CA GLN A 206 -10.10 -27.14 67.08
C GLN A 206 -10.08 -27.41 68.59
N THR A 207 -9.39 -28.46 69.04
CA THR A 207 -9.46 -28.96 70.42
C THR A 207 -8.16 -28.76 71.18
N TRP A 208 -7.00 -28.92 70.52
CA TRP A 208 -5.69 -28.80 71.18
C TRP A 208 -4.76 -27.81 70.48
N SER A 209 -3.98 -27.09 71.29
CA SER A 209 -2.87 -26.29 70.77
C SER A 209 -1.74 -27.21 70.32
N THR A 210 -1.42 -27.16 69.03
CA THR A 210 -0.29 -27.89 68.45
C THR A 210 0.57 -26.98 67.60
N VAL A 211 1.84 -27.34 67.47
CA VAL A 211 2.76 -26.72 66.51
C VAL A 211 3.02 -27.70 65.37
N ALA A 212 2.83 -27.24 64.14
CA ALA A 212 3.12 -28.02 62.95
C ALA A 212 4.58 -27.85 62.53
N THR A 213 5.21 -28.95 62.16
CA THR A 213 6.56 -29.00 61.61
C THR A 213 6.49 -29.67 60.25
N CYS A 214 7.05 -28.98 59.24
CA CYS A 214 7.09 -29.43 57.87
C CYS A 214 8.54 -29.39 57.38
N ALA A 215 9.01 -30.45 56.73
CA ALA A 215 10.36 -30.50 56.19
C ALA A 215 10.36 -31.14 54.79
N PRO A 216 10.86 -30.45 53.75
CA PRO A 216 11.04 -31.05 52.43
C PRO A 216 11.90 -32.31 52.51
N GLN A 217 11.54 -33.36 51.76
CA GLN A 217 12.30 -34.60 51.72
C GLN A 217 12.78 -34.94 50.31
N THR A 218 11.84 -34.94 49.35
CA THR A 218 12.14 -35.16 47.93
C THR A 218 11.45 -34.08 47.11
N ALA A 219 11.68 -34.04 45.79
CA ALA A 219 10.94 -33.17 44.88
C ALA A 219 9.41 -33.36 44.95
N SER A 220 8.93 -34.52 45.41
CA SER A 220 7.51 -34.90 45.39
C SER A 220 6.93 -35.16 46.79
N SER A 221 7.69 -34.92 47.86
CA SER A 221 7.23 -35.25 49.21
C SER A 221 7.90 -34.47 50.33
N PHE A 222 7.15 -34.26 51.41
CA PHE A 222 7.65 -33.68 52.66
C PHE A 222 7.24 -34.51 53.87
N TYR A 223 8.01 -34.38 54.95
CA TYR A 223 7.63 -34.87 56.26
C TYR A 223 6.75 -33.85 56.98
N LEU A 224 5.69 -34.34 57.60
CA LEU A 224 4.74 -33.57 58.38
C LEU A 224 4.61 -34.15 59.79
N SER A 225 4.62 -33.30 60.80
CA SER A 225 4.37 -33.71 62.19
C SER A 225 3.76 -32.57 62.97
N THR A 226 2.84 -32.88 63.88
CA THR A 226 2.37 -31.92 64.89
C THR A 226 2.86 -32.35 66.26
N TRP A 227 3.17 -31.37 67.10
CA TRP A 227 3.60 -31.56 68.48
C TRP A 227 2.67 -30.80 69.40
N GLY A 228 2.25 -31.42 70.49
CA GLY A 228 1.41 -30.75 71.47
C GLY A 228 2.16 -29.59 72.12
N ALA A 229 1.49 -28.45 72.19
CA ALA A 229 2.00 -27.21 72.78
C ALA A 229 1.16 -26.73 73.98
N GLY A 230 0.20 -27.56 74.41
CA GLY A 230 -0.71 -27.29 75.53
C GLY A 230 -0.18 -27.79 76.88
N SER A 231 -1.07 -28.38 77.69
CA SER A 231 -0.78 -28.85 79.05
C SER A 231 0.32 -29.91 79.13
N THR A 232 0.82 -30.15 80.35
CA THR A 232 1.90 -31.10 80.67
C THR A 232 1.69 -32.51 80.09
N ALA A 233 0.44 -32.91 79.83
CA ALA A 233 0.12 -34.23 79.26
C ALA A 233 0.46 -34.37 77.75
N ASN A 234 0.51 -33.25 77.01
CA ASN A 234 0.70 -33.26 75.55
C ASN A 234 1.95 -32.49 75.09
N LEU A 235 2.61 -31.76 75.99
CA LEU A 235 3.78 -30.95 75.66
C LEU A 235 4.93 -31.82 75.13
N GLY A 236 5.40 -31.54 73.91
CA GLY A 236 6.52 -32.24 73.29
C GLY A 236 6.21 -33.66 72.83
N VAL A 237 4.93 -34.06 72.82
CA VAL A 237 4.47 -35.36 72.30
C VAL A 237 3.83 -35.17 70.93
N ARG A 238 4.12 -36.09 69.99
CA ARG A 238 3.50 -36.10 68.66
C ARG A 238 2.00 -36.28 68.76
N GLN A 239 1.25 -35.50 67.99
CA GLN A 239 -0.20 -35.54 67.97
C GLN A 239 -0.73 -36.02 66.62
N GLU A 240 -1.92 -36.59 66.67
CA GLU A 240 -2.74 -36.83 65.48
C GLU A 240 -3.63 -35.61 65.30
N SER A 241 -3.39 -34.88 64.21
CA SER A 241 -4.06 -33.62 63.94
C SER A 241 -4.08 -33.33 62.45
N LEU A 242 -5.15 -32.68 61.99
CA LEU A 242 -5.30 -32.24 60.61
C LEU A 242 -4.51 -30.95 60.38
N VAL A 243 -3.72 -30.91 59.32
CA VAL A 243 -2.89 -29.77 58.95
C VAL A 243 -3.25 -29.29 57.55
N TYR A 244 -3.46 -27.99 57.40
CA TYR A 244 -3.43 -27.33 56.09
C TYR A 244 -1.99 -26.93 55.78
N TRP A 245 -1.53 -27.19 54.56
CA TRP A 245 -0.18 -26.88 54.15
C TRP A 245 -0.13 -26.13 52.83
N ILE A 246 0.91 -25.33 52.67
CA ILE A 246 1.27 -24.62 51.44
C ILE A 246 2.75 -24.85 51.16
N ALA A 247 3.04 -25.37 49.97
CA ALA A 247 4.38 -25.60 49.44
C ALA A 247 4.61 -24.67 48.26
N PHE A 248 5.78 -24.05 48.14
CA PHE A 248 6.09 -23.17 47.02
C PHE A 248 7.58 -23.12 46.70
N GLY A 249 7.90 -22.98 45.41
CA GLY A 249 9.29 -23.02 44.94
C GLY A 249 9.42 -23.20 43.43
N TYR A 250 10.67 -23.44 43.01
CA TYR A 250 11.10 -23.69 41.64
C TYR A 250 11.73 -25.07 41.48
#